data_AF-A0A0D0SB05-F1
#
_entry.id   AF-A0A0D0SB05-F1
#
_cell.length_a   1.000
_cell.length_b   1.000
_cell.length_c   1.000
_cell.angle_alpha   90.00
_cell.angle_beta   90.00
_cell.angle_gamma   90.00
#
_symmetry.space_group_name_H-M   'P 1'
#
loop_
_entity.id
_entity.type
_entity.pdbx_description
1 polymer ?
#
loop_
_entity_poly.entity_id
_entity_poly.type
_entity_poly.pdbx_seq_one_letter_code
_entity_poly.pdbx_strand_id
1 'polypeptide(L)'
;MKKKLILIGILVVLILGAIIYFRPLSFKDLIKEDEKITCEVISGLNLDLESYENLSSKQMSEILLNFEEYSYRRKLIKTNKGGNKSMNIFTYKDGQVVNIIYLSDTGEAVINDRLYEVNDATGLIESIYRIVTRVESQSFTNSKNYEKFIANFEKDNPDYNLLDYTMNPDKDSFLSLVAIVEKKEDLSSSTLLIVDSKGDEIGEVGLAAGTYSTYRKEDGIYLMNNTVSLSLDVKENQETTTIHDFKLKITKPDGIHLQYVNHSSIRTDAKISYDNEQDLRLLEEKEFPSDTEWLTYPFYVNGMMSRVITLKDVKKKGLATVIRHKNDYYYSVDKIKGGKYLFLLYGQINGQGNEDDYLLEDGYLYSGFPDKSYFESIKKGMKKVEILAKDPSAVFLKDFTSSFHRFSDQTILRVEYNLRDEVTDYEFYTDEKSVLEYLSLEDWEVLKDIVHPEGY
;
A
#
# COMPACT_ATOMS: atom_id res chain seq x y z
N MET A 1 -64.73 28.78 -16.15
CA MET A 1 -63.48 29.42 -16.65
C MET A 1 -62.39 29.57 -15.59
N LYS A 2 -62.63 30.17 -14.40
CA LYS A 2 -61.60 30.38 -13.36
C LYS A 2 -60.81 29.12 -12.95
N LYS A 3 -61.46 27.97 -12.75
CA LYS A 3 -60.78 26.70 -12.42
C LYS A 3 -59.85 26.18 -13.54
N LYS A 4 -60.19 26.41 -14.81
CA LYS A 4 -59.35 26.04 -15.97
C LYS A 4 -58.12 26.95 -16.07
N LEU A 5 -58.27 28.25 -15.79
CA LEU A 5 -57.15 29.21 -15.75
C LEU A 5 -56.16 28.91 -14.63
N ILE A 6 -56.63 28.53 -13.44
CA ILE A 6 -55.76 28.11 -12.32
C ILE A 6 -55.00 26.83 -12.68
N LEU A 7 -55.67 25.84 -13.28
CA LEU A 7 -55.03 24.58 -13.69
C LEU A 7 -53.95 24.81 -14.76
N ILE A 8 -54.22 25.68 -15.74
CA ILE A 8 -53.24 26.09 -16.75
C ILE A 8 -52.06 26.81 -16.09
N GLY A 9 -52.32 27.71 -15.14
CA GLY A 9 -51.26 28.39 -14.39
C GLY A 9 -50.34 27.43 -13.64
N ILE A 10 -50.91 26.44 -12.94
CA ILE A 10 -50.13 25.39 -12.25
C ILE A 10 -49.32 24.56 -13.25
N LEU A 11 -49.91 24.18 -14.38
CA LEU A 11 -49.23 23.41 -15.41
C LEU A 11 -48.02 24.16 -15.98
N VAL A 12 -48.17 25.46 -16.26
CA VAL A 12 -47.06 26.31 -16.73
C VAL A 12 -45.94 26.39 -15.71
N VAL A 13 -46.26 26.56 -14.42
CA VAL A 13 -45.26 26.57 -13.34
C VAL A 13 -44.54 25.23 -13.22
N LEU A 14 -45.26 24.11 -13.33
CA LEU A 14 -44.65 22.77 -13.31
C LEU A 14 -43.75 22.53 -14.52
N ILE A 15 -44.14 23.00 -15.71
CA ILE A 15 -43.32 22.89 -16.93
C ILE A 15 -42.07 23.75 -16.81
N LEU A 16 -42.19 25.01 -16.35
CA LEU A 16 -41.03 25.88 -16.12
C LEU A 16 -40.09 25.30 -15.06
N GLY A 17 -40.65 24.77 -13.97
CA GLY A 17 -39.90 24.06 -12.94
C GLY A 17 -39.15 22.85 -13.51
N ALA A 18 -39.80 22.05 -14.36
CA ALA A 18 -39.16 20.93 -15.04
C ALA A 18 -38.04 21.38 -15.98
N ILE A 19 -38.25 22.43 -16.78
CA ILE A 19 -37.23 22.97 -17.69
C ILE A 19 -35.99 23.43 -16.92
N ILE A 20 -36.18 24.13 -15.79
CA ILE A 20 -35.07 24.57 -14.93
C ILE A 20 -34.39 23.36 -14.28
N TYR A 21 -35.18 22.40 -13.78
CA TYR A 21 -34.67 21.23 -13.08
C TYR A 21 -33.85 20.28 -13.97
N PHE A 22 -34.22 20.15 -15.25
CA PHE A 22 -33.53 19.33 -16.25
C PHE A 22 -32.56 20.12 -17.14
N ARG A 23 -32.32 21.39 -16.83
CA ARG A 23 -31.34 22.20 -17.56
C ARG A 23 -29.95 21.56 -17.43
N PRO A 24 -29.19 21.42 -18.54
CA PRO A 24 -27.80 21.00 -18.49
C PRO A 24 -26.96 21.97 -17.64
N LEU A 25 -26.11 21.40 -16.79
CA LEU A 25 -25.13 22.06 -15.94
C LEU A 25 -23.73 21.78 -16.50
N SER A 26 -22.79 22.71 -16.32
CA SER A 26 -21.41 22.53 -16.74
C SER A 26 -20.57 21.92 -15.62
N PHE A 27 -19.61 21.06 -15.97
CA PHE A 27 -18.62 20.57 -15.00
C PHE A 27 -17.67 21.68 -14.52
N LYS A 28 -17.45 22.73 -15.34
CA LYS A 28 -16.67 23.92 -14.95
C LYS A 28 -17.23 24.59 -13.68
N ASP A 29 -18.55 24.61 -13.53
CA ASP A 29 -19.19 25.27 -12.37
C ASP A 29 -19.04 24.46 -11.07
N LEU A 30 -18.60 23.20 -11.17
CA LEU A 30 -18.50 22.27 -10.05
C LEU A 30 -17.15 22.33 -9.33
N ILE A 31 -16.08 22.62 -10.08
CA ILE A 31 -14.70 22.54 -9.61
C ILE A 31 -14.01 23.90 -9.79
N LYS A 32 -13.37 24.39 -8.73
CA LYS A 32 -12.68 25.68 -8.75
C LYS A 32 -11.18 25.51 -9.01
N GLU A 33 -10.56 26.55 -9.57
CA GLU A 33 -9.12 26.56 -9.90
C GLU A 33 -8.21 26.39 -8.67
N ASP A 34 -8.69 26.72 -7.47
CA ASP A 34 -7.95 26.61 -6.21
C ASP A 34 -8.13 25.25 -5.50
N GLU A 35 -8.87 24.30 -6.08
CA GLU A 35 -9.10 22.97 -5.52
C GLU A 35 -8.08 21.95 -6.06
N LYS A 36 -7.56 21.07 -5.17
CA LYS A 36 -6.78 19.90 -5.59
C LYS A 36 -7.71 18.85 -6.17
N ILE A 37 -7.32 18.19 -7.26
CA ILE A 37 -8.07 17.11 -7.89
C ILE A 37 -7.33 15.79 -7.71
N THR A 38 -8.04 14.72 -7.35
CA THR A 38 -7.56 13.34 -7.47
C THR A 38 -8.55 12.53 -8.31
N CYS A 39 -8.04 11.56 -9.06
CA CYS A 39 -8.86 10.70 -9.90
C CYS A 39 -8.58 9.23 -9.58
N GLU A 40 -9.61 8.41 -9.54
CA GLU A 40 -9.49 6.96 -9.52
C GLU A 40 -10.18 6.41 -10.76
N VAL A 41 -9.51 5.57 -11.53
CA VAL A 41 -10.08 4.96 -12.73
C VAL A 41 -10.26 3.49 -12.49
N ILE A 42 -11.49 3.03 -12.71
CA ILE A 42 -11.90 1.64 -12.56
C ILE A 42 -12.16 1.12 -13.97
N SER A 43 -11.33 0.18 -14.43
CA SER A 43 -11.45 -0.40 -15.77
C SER A 43 -11.61 -1.92 -15.71
N GLY A 44 -12.42 -2.46 -16.63
CA GLY A 44 -12.53 -3.90 -16.84
C GLY A 44 -13.46 -4.63 -15.85
N LEU A 45 -13.66 -5.93 -16.10
CA LEU A 45 -14.50 -6.81 -15.27
C LEU A 45 -13.86 -7.13 -13.90
N ASN A 46 -12.55 -6.90 -13.74
CA ASN A 46 -11.78 -7.16 -12.53
C ASN A 46 -11.66 -5.94 -11.60
N LEU A 47 -12.30 -4.81 -11.95
CA LEU A 47 -12.23 -3.56 -11.18
C LEU A 47 -10.79 -3.08 -10.94
N ASP A 48 -9.93 -3.14 -11.97
CA ASP A 48 -8.56 -2.62 -11.88
C ASP A 48 -8.65 -1.14 -11.49
N LEU A 49 -8.19 -0.82 -10.28
CA LEU A 49 -8.26 0.51 -9.68
C LEU A 49 -6.91 1.21 -9.84
N GLU A 50 -6.88 2.23 -10.68
CA GLU A 50 -5.71 3.10 -10.83
C GLU A 50 -6.00 4.44 -10.15
N SER A 51 -5.21 4.78 -9.11
CA SER A 51 -5.34 6.04 -8.38
C SER A 51 -4.30 7.07 -8.81
N TYR A 52 -4.76 8.30 -9.04
CA TYR A 52 -3.99 9.44 -9.50
C TYR A 52 -4.13 10.59 -8.48
N GLU A 53 -3.31 10.55 -7.42
CA GLU A 53 -3.38 11.49 -6.30
C GLU A 53 -2.46 12.72 -6.44
N ASN A 54 -1.49 12.66 -7.34
CA ASN A 54 -0.41 13.64 -7.51
C ASN A 54 -0.39 14.20 -8.95
N LEU A 55 -1.47 14.87 -9.35
CA LEU A 55 -1.56 15.51 -10.67
C LEU A 55 -0.69 16.77 -10.74
N SER A 56 0.02 16.97 -11.86
CA SER A 56 0.79 18.21 -12.11
C SER A 56 -0.15 19.41 -12.30
N SER A 57 0.33 20.64 -12.07
CA SER A 57 -0.47 21.85 -12.32
C SER A 57 -0.96 21.94 -13.77
N LYS A 58 -0.20 21.36 -14.72
CA LYS A 58 -0.58 21.29 -16.13
C LYS A 58 -1.69 20.26 -16.37
N GLN A 59 -1.58 19.07 -15.78
CA GLN A 59 -2.66 18.06 -15.84
C GLN A 59 -3.95 18.61 -15.21
N MET A 60 -3.85 19.31 -14.07
CA MET A 60 -5.00 19.97 -13.46
C MET A 60 -5.62 21.02 -14.39
N SER A 61 -4.79 21.86 -15.03
CA SER A 61 -5.28 22.87 -15.98
C SER A 61 -5.94 22.24 -17.22
N GLU A 62 -5.37 21.15 -17.75
CA GLU A 62 -5.94 20.42 -18.88
C GLU A 62 -7.27 19.73 -18.49
N ILE A 63 -7.40 19.21 -17.27
CA ILE A 63 -8.66 18.65 -16.74
C ILE A 63 -9.74 19.73 -16.58
N LEU A 64 -9.38 20.91 -16.05
CA LEU A 64 -10.33 22.02 -15.92
C LEU A 64 -10.83 22.50 -17.28
N LEU A 65 -9.93 22.62 -18.27
CA LEU A 65 -10.30 22.93 -19.65
C LEU A 65 -11.20 21.85 -20.26
N ASN A 66 -10.91 20.58 -19.98
CA ASN A 66 -11.73 19.47 -20.42
C ASN A 66 -13.16 19.58 -19.88
N PHE A 67 -13.34 19.89 -18.59
CA PHE A 67 -14.65 20.09 -17.97
C PHE A 67 -15.47 21.23 -18.56
N GLU A 68 -14.87 22.16 -19.31
CA GLU A 68 -15.62 23.19 -20.04
C GLU A 68 -16.41 22.62 -21.22
N GLU A 69 -15.94 21.51 -21.80
CA GLU A 69 -16.52 20.91 -23.00
C GLU A 69 -17.72 19.98 -22.70
N TYR A 70 -17.87 19.56 -21.44
CA TYR A 70 -18.87 18.58 -21.02
C TYR A 70 -19.96 19.17 -20.12
N SER A 71 -21.16 18.60 -20.24
CA SER A 71 -22.32 18.97 -19.42
C SER A 71 -23.08 17.75 -18.91
N TYR A 72 -23.78 17.95 -17.80
CA TYR A 72 -24.57 16.92 -17.13
C TYR A 72 -25.96 17.45 -16.75
N ARG A 73 -26.96 16.56 -16.64
CA ARG A 73 -28.34 16.92 -16.28
C ARG A 73 -28.93 15.94 -15.27
N ARG A 74 -29.91 16.38 -14.47
CA ARG A 74 -30.53 15.52 -13.44
C ARG A 74 -31.26 14.33 -14.06
N LYS A 75 -31.17 13.17 -13.39
CA LYS A 75 -31.90 11.94 -13.76
C LYS A 75 -32.81 11.53 -12.60
N LEU A 76 -34.06 11.13 -12.91
CA LEU A 76 -35.07 10.78 -11.90
C LEU A 76 -35.02 9.32 -11.44
N ILE A 77 -34.44 8.43 -12.24
CA ILE A 77 -34.49 6.98 -12.01
C ILE A 77 -33.06 6.43 -12.07
N LYS A 78 -32.66 5.71 -11.02
CA LYS A 78 -31.43 4.92 -10.99
C LYS A 78 -31.59 3.71 -11.92
N THR A 79 -30.76 3.61 -12.94
CA THR A 79 -30.68 2.37 -13.74
C THR A 79 -29.41 1.65 -13.34
N ASN A 80 -29.48 0.40 -12.88
CA ASN A 80 -28.28 -0.38 -12.55
C ASN A 80 -27.60 -0.86 -13.84
N LYS A 81 -27.04 0.06 -14.63
CA LYS A 81 -26.18 -0.29 -15.74
C LYS A 81 -24.75 -0.26 -15.23
N GLY A 82 -24.22 -1.44 -14.88
CA GLY A 82 -22.79 -1.60 -14.68
C GLY A 82 -22.08 -1.22 -15.98
N GLY A 83 -21.19 -0.25 -15.89
CA GLY A 83 -20.30 0.14 -16.97
C GLY A 83 -19.04 -0.73 -16.99
N ASN A 84 -18.35 -0.77 -18.14
CA ASN A 84 -17.06 -1.45 -18.24
C ASN A 84 -15.91 -0.55 -17.78
N LYS A 85 -16.15 0.77 -17.74
CA LYS A 85 -15.22 1.78 -17.26
C LYS A 85 -15.95 2.82 -16.42
N SER A 86 -15.37 3.16 -15.28
CA SER A 86 -15.85 4.24 -14.42
C SER A 86 -14.68 5.03 -13.83
N MET A 87 -14.99 6.22 -13.33
CA MET A 87 -14.00 7.13 -12.76
C MET A 87 -14.59 7.85 -11.54
N ASN A 88 -13.87 7.80 -10.42
CA ASN A 88 -14.11 8.70 -9.30
C ASN A 88 -13.21 9.93 -9.45
N ILE A 89 -13.74 11.10 -9.14
CA ILE A 89 -13.00 12.35 -9.09
C ILE A 89 -13.34 13.00 -7.76
N PHE A 90 -12.31 13.28 -6.97
CA PHE A 90 -12.43 13.97 -5.70
C PHE A 90 -11.78 15.33 -5.81
N THR A 91 -12.44 16.35 -5.30
CA THR A 91 -11.83 17.68 -5.16
C THR A 91 -11.64 18.03 -3.71
N TYR A 92 -10.51 18.67 -3.40
CA TYR A 92 -10.12 19.03 -2.05
C TYR A 92 -9.82 20.52 -1.94
N LYS A 93 -10.29 21.13 -0.85
CA LYS A 93 -9.93 22.49 -0.44
C LYS A 93 -9.48 22.46 1.00
N ASP A 94 -8.31 23.02 1.28
CA ASP A 94 -7.71 23.03 2.63
C ASP A 94 -7.65 21.63 3.28
N GLY A 95 -7.41 20.59 2.48
CA GLY A 95 -7.33 19.20 2.92
C GLY A 95 -8.68 18.48 3.14
N GLN A 96 -9.81 19.14 2.88
CA GLN A 96 -11.14 18.55 3.02
C GLN A 96 -11.78 18.27 1.65
N VAL A 97 -12.50 17.15 1.53
CA VAL A 97 -13.25 16.81 0.31
C VAL A 97 -14.41 17.78 0.12
N VAL A 98 -14.46 18.45 -1.03
CA VAL A 98 -15.51 19.41 -1.42
C VAL A 98 -16.49 18.78 -2.40
N ASN A 99 -15.99 17.99 -3.35
CA ASN A 99 -16.83 17.26 -4.31
C ASN A 99 -16.41 15.80 -4.43
N ILE A 100 -17.42 14.94 -4.58
CA ILE A 100 -17.28 13.54 -4.96
C ILE A 100 -18.07 13.34 -6.26
N ILE A 101 -17.38 12.95 -7.32
CA ILE A 101 -17.93 12.77 -8.66
C ILE A 101 -17.62 11.35 -9.09
N TYR A 102 -18.67 10.54 -9.29
CA TYR A 102 -18.57 9.26 -9.98
C TYR A 102 -19.08 9.42 -11.40
N LEU A 103 -18.35 8.89 -12.37
CA LEU A 103 -18.69 8.83 -13.78
C LEU A 103 -18.65 7.38 -14.26
N SER A 104 -19.63 6.96 -15.05
CA SER A 104 -19.63 5.68 -15.76
C SER A 104 -19.72 5.91 -17.26
N ASP A 105 -19.00 5.09 -18.03
CA ASP A 105 -19.07 5.02 -19.49
C ASP A 105 -20.49 4.78 -20.04
N THR A 106 -21.43 4.32 -19.20
CA THR A 106 -22.86 4.18 -19.54
C THR A 106 -23.61 5.50 -19.61
N GLY A 107 -22.97 6.62 -19.28
CA GLY A 107 -23.59 7.95 -19.22
C GLY A 107 -24.06 8.35 -17.83
N GLU A 108 -24.01 7.46 -16.84
CA GLU A 108 -24.43 7.76 -15.47
C GLU A 108 -23.36 8.50 -14.67
N ALA A 109 -23.80 9.49 -13.89
CA ALA A 109 -22.93 10.19 -12.95
C ALA A 109 -23.59 10.37 -11.59
N VAL A 110 -22.80 10.29 -10.52
CA VAL A 110 -23.23 10.65 -9.16
C VAL A 110 -22.34 11.80 -8.69
N ILE A 111 -22.94 12.95 -8.40
CA ILE A 111 -22.22 14.14 -7.93
C ILE A 111 -22.80 14.53 -6.58
N ASN A 112 -21.99 14.46 -5.51
CA ASN A 112 -22.38 14.75 -4.12
C ASN A 112 -23.74 14.10 -3.77
N ASP A 113 -23.79 12.77 -3.92
CA ASP A 113 -24.96 11.90 -3.65
C ASP A 113 -26.20 12.12 -4.54
N ARG A 114 -26.07 12.88 -5.63
CA ARG A 114 -27.19 13.13 -6.57
C ARG A 114 -26.91 12.51 -7.93
N LEU A 115 -27.95 11.93 -8.54
CA LEU A 115 -27.86 11.23 -9.82
C LEU A 115 -28.04 12.19 -11.01
N TYR A 116 -27.15 12.03 -11.99
CA TYR A 116 -27.12 12.78 -13.23
C TYR A 116 -26.83 11.87 -14.43
N GLU A 117 -27.01 12.45 -15.61
CA GLU A 117 -26.65 11.88 -16.91
C GLU A 117 -25.71 12.84 -17.63
N VAL A 118 -24.65 12.31 -18.24
CA VAL A 118 -23.63 13.08 -18.96
C VAL A 118 -23.79 12.82 -20.47
N ASN A 119 -23.74 13.89 -21.27
CA ASN A 119 -24.04 13.84 -22.71
C ASN A 119 -22.98 13.08 -23.54
N ASP A 120 -21.78 12.89 -22.99
CA ASP A 120 -20.69 12.07 -23.53
C ASP A 120 -19.75 11.62 -22.39
N ALA A 121 -20.20 10.67 -21.57
CA ALA A 121 -19.41 10.20 -20.43
C ALA A 121 -18.15 9.44 -20.85
N THR A 122 -18.21 8.66 -21.93
CA THR A 122 -17.07 7.90 -22.45
C THR A 122 -15.96 8.85 -22.89
N GLY A 123 -16.27 9.87 -23.69
CA GLY A 123 -15.30 10.87 -24.12
C GLY A 123 -14.69 11.65 -22.94
N LEU A 124 -15.51 12.01 -21.94
CA LEU A 124 -15.03 12.66 -20.72
C LEU A 124 -14.06 11.76 -19.94
N ILE A 125 -14.44 10.51 -19.67
CA ILE A 125 -13.61 9.54 -18.94
C ILE A 125 -12.32 9.26 -19.69
N GLU A 126 -12.37 9.02 -21.00
CA GLU A 126 -11.18 8.74 -21.81
C GLU A 126 -10.24 9.93 -21.91
N SER A 127 -10.78 11.14 -22.03
CA SER A 127 -9.97 12.34 -22.16
C SER A 127 -9.30 12.72 -20.83
N ILE A 128 -9.99 12.61 -19.69
CA ILE A 128 -9.38 12.74 -18.36
C ILE A 128 -8.37 11.62 -18.13
N TYR A 129 -8.72 10.37 -18.45
CA TYR A 129 -7.81 9.23 -18.34
C TYR A 129 -6.52 9.51 -19.13
N ARG A 130 -6.62 9.99 -20.36
CA ARG A 130 -5.47 10.35 -21.19
C ARG A 130 -4.63 11.48 -20.57
N ILE A 131 -5.25 12.45 -19.88
CA ILE A 131 -4.52 13.54 -19.22
C ILE A 131 -3.77 13.01 -17.99
N VAL A 132 -4.43 12.20 -17.14
CA VAL A 132 -3.83 11.69 -15.89
C VAL A 132 -2.80 10.58 -16.16
N THR A 133 -2.99 9.78 -17.21
CA THR A 133 -2.03 8.75 -17.68
C THR A 133 -0.94 9.33 -18.58
N ARG A 134 -1.04 10.62 -18.95
CA ARG A 134 0.01 11.27 -19.73
C ARG A 134 1.26 11.34 -18.88
N VAL A 135 2.18 10.41 -19.14
CA VAL A 135 3.57 10.61 -18.75
C VAL A 135 4.01 11.88 -19.47
N GLU A 136 4.24 12.96 -18.71
CA GLU A 136 4.95 14.10 -19.25
C GLU A 136 6.33 13.58 -19.66
N SER A 137 6.49 13.31 -20.95
CA SER A 137 7.75 12.89 -21.54
C SER A 137 8.73 14.06 -21.48
N GLN A 138 9.35 14.28 -20.32
CA GLN A 138 10.79 14.47 -20.34
C GLN A 138 11.37 13.08 -20.55
N SER A 139 11.92 12.84 -21.74
CA SER A 139 12.62 11.61 -22.06
C SER A 139 13.78 11.43 -21.09
N PHE A 140 13.59 10.64 -20.05
CA PHE A 140 14.68 10.01 -19.32
C PHE A 140 14.78 8.59 -19.83
N THR A 141 15.59 8.41 -20.89
CA THR A 141 16.01 7.08 -21.33
C THR A 141 16.83 6.45 -20.22
N ASN A 142 16.17 5.65 -19.39
CA ASN A 142 16.80 4.92 -18.32
C ASN A 142 17.51 3.70 -18.92
N SER A 143 18.79 3.87 -19.27
CA SER A 143 19.69 2.77 -19.58
C SER A 143 20.99 2.92 -18.79
N LYS A 144 21.18 2.09 -17.76
CA LYS A 144 22.48 1.72 -17.16
C LYS A 144 23.46 2.85 -16.78
N ASN A 145 23.02 4.08 -16.52
CA ASN A 145 23.97 5.16 -16.23
C ASN A 145 24.35 5.28 -14.74
N TYR A 146 23.55 4.80 -13.79
CA TYR A 146 23.97 4.73 -12.38
C TYR A 146 25.16 3.78 -12.17
N GLU A 147 25.29 2.73 -12.99
CA GLU A 147 26.46 1.82 -12.97
C GLU A 147 27.76 2.60 -13.20
N LYS A 148 27.72 3.67 -14.02
CA LYS A 148 28.88 4.55 -14.24
C LYS A 148 29.19 5.41 -13.03
N PHE A 149 28.17 5.93 -12.35
CA PHE A 149 28.36 6.68 -11.10
C PHE A 149 29.05 5.79 -10.05
N ILE A 150 28.52 4.58 -9.84
CA ILE A 150 29.11 3.63 -8.88
C ILE A 150 30.53 3.21 -9.30
N ALA A 151 30.73 2.85 -10.58
CA ALA A 151 32.04 2.40 -11.06
C ALA A 151 33.13 3.48 -11.04
N ASN A 152 32.76 4.76 -11.19
CA ASN A 152 33.70 5.88 -11.17
C ASN A 152 33.68 6.65 -9.83
N PHE A 153 32.90 6.20 -8.84
CA PHE A 153 32.63 6.98 -7.62
C PHE A 153 33.90 7.48 -6.96
N GLU A 154 34.87 6.61 -6.68
CA GLU A 154 36.11 6.98 -5.99
C GLU A 154 36.96 8.00 -6.77
N LYS A 155 36.84 8.00 -8.09
CA LYS A 155 37.58 8.90 -8.98
C LYS A 155 36.90 10.27 -9.04
N ASP A 156 35.58 10.29 -9.15
CA ASP A 156 34.81 11.51 -9.37
C ASP A 156 34.49 12.22 -8.03
N ASN A 157 34.45 11.48 -6.93
CA ASN A 157 34.20 11.93 -5.57
C ASN A 157 35.37 11.57 -4.63
N PRO A 158 36.59 12.12 -4.84
CA PRO A 158 37.80 11.71 -4.12
C PRO A 158 37.76 11.98 -2.62
N ASP A 159 36.91 12.91 -2.17
CA ASP A 159 36.77 13.31 -0.76
C ASP A 159 35.86 12.37 0.04
N TYR A 160 35.18 11.44 -0.63
CA TYR A 160 34.17 10.56 -0.04
C TYR A 160 34.54 9.07 -0.16
N ASN A 161 34.07 8.27 0.79
CA ASN A 161 33.94 6.83 0.70
C ASN A 161 32.45 6.49 0.50
N LEU A 162 32.12 5.66 -0.49
CA LEU A 162 30.76 5.15 -0.66
C LEU A 162 30.47 4.08 0.41
N LEU A 163 29.45 4.29 1.23
CA LEU A 163 29.08 3.34 2.29
C LEU A 163 27.99 2.38 1.84
N ASP A 164 26.92 2.93 1.26
CA ASP A 164 25.76 2.18 0.80
C ASP A 164 24.96 3.01 -0.21
N TYR A 165 24.10 2.35 -0.97
CA TYR A 165 23.23 3.02 -1.94
C TYR A 165 21.98 2.19 -2.21
N THR A 166 20.93 2.88 -2.65
CA THR A 166 19.72 2.22 -3.15
C THR A 166 19.27 2.87 -4.45
N MET A 167 18.75 2.02 -5.33
CA MET A 167 18.16 2.44 -6.60
C MET A 167 16.68 2.75 -6.40
N ASN A 168 16.15 3.63 -7.25
CA ASN A 168 14.72 3.82 -7.33
C ASN A 168 14.09 2.64 -8.08
N PRO A 169 13.14 1.90 -7.50
CA PRO A 169 12.42 0.85 -8.22
C PRO A 169 11.59 1.41 -9.38
N ASP A 170 11.15 2.67 -9.28
CA ASP A 170 10.45 3.37 -10.35
C ASP A 170 11.44 3.84 -11.43
N LYS A 171 11.39 3.18 -12.59
CA LYS A 171 12.25 3.49 -13.75
C LYS A 171 11.88 4.79 -14.44
N ASP A 172 10.71 5.34 -14.17
CA ASP A 172 10.26 6.61 -14.77
C ASP A 172 10.49 7.79 -13.82
N SER A 173 10.99 7.54 -12.61
CA SER A 173 11.38 8.60 -11.68
C SER A 173 12.55 9.43 -12.20
N PHE A 174 12.55 10.72 -11.84
CA PHE A 174 13.69 11.62 -12.06
C PHE A 174 14.91 11.26 -11.19
N LEU A 175 14.72 10.47 -10.14
CA LEU A 175 15.78 9.96 -9.26
C LEU A 175 16.15 8.55 -9.67
N SER A 176 17.42 8.31 -9.99
CA SER A 176 17.90 6.95 -10.26
C SER A 176 18.35 6.24 -8.98
N LEU A 177 19.06 6.97 -8.13
CA LEU A 177 19.83 6.41 -7.03
C LEU A 177 20.04 7.47 -5.96
N VAL A 178 20.08 7.02 -4.71
CA VAL A 178 20.64 7.78 -3.61
C VAL A 178 21.75 6.98 -2.96
N ALA A 179 22.83 7.67 -2.59
CA ALA A 179 24.02 7.08 -1.98
C ALA A 179 24.33 7.78 -0.66
N ILE A 180 24.58 7.00 0.38
CA ILE A 180 25.10 7.50 1.66
C ILE A 180 26.63 7.36 1.64
N VAL A 181 27.32 8.44 1.99
CA VAL A 181 28.77 8.53 1.87
C VAL A 181 29.40 8.97 3.19
N GLU A 182 30.63 8.53 3.41
CA GLU A 182 31.49 9.00 4.50
C GLU A 182 32.49 10.02 3.95
N LYS A 183 32.57 11.19 4.57
CA LYS A 183 33.58 12.18 4.22
C LYS A 183 34.93 11.79 4.82
N LYS A 184 35.97 11.69 4.00
CA LYS A 184 37.31 11.23 4.45
C LYS A 184 38.00 12.20 5.43
N GLU A 185 37.64 13.48 5.39
CA GLU A 185 38.22 14.51 6.25
C GLU A 185 37.87 14.31 7.73
N ASP A 186 36.60 14.03 8.03
CA ASP A 186 36.08 13.94 9.40
C ASP A 186 35.52 12.56 9.76
N LEU A 187 35.48 11.63 8.80
CA LEU A 187 34.90 10.29 8.91
C LEU A 187 33.41 10.30 9.30
N SER A 188 32.68 11.37 8.94
CA SER A 188 31.23 11.48 9.18
C SER A 188 30.45 10.94 7.98
N SER A 189 29.38 10.19 8.26
CA SER A 189 28.41 9.68 7.29
C SER A 189 27.20 10.61 7.12
N SER A 190 27.36 11.91 7.37
CA SER A 190 26.29 12.90 7.36
C SER A 190 25.85 13.34 5.97
N THR A 191 26.33 12.72 4.90
CA THR A 191 26.13 13.24 3.53
C THR A 191 25.42 12.22 2.65
N LEU A 192 24.30 12.65 2.06
CA LEU A 192 23.59 11.94 1.00
C LEU A 192 23.90 12.58 -0.35
N LEU A 193 24.20 11.74 -1.35
CA LEU A 193 24.30 12.14 -2.74
C LEU A 193 23.04 11.70 -3.49
N ILE A 194 22.47 12.63 -4.26
CA ILE A 194 21.27 12.44 -5.05
C ILE A 194 21.66 12.38 -6.53
N VAL A 195 21.35 11.26 -7.17
CA VAL A 195 21.71 10.99 -8.56
C VAL A 195 20.45 10.92 -9.41
N ASP A 196 20.45 11.68 -10.50
CA ASP A 196 19.31 11.74 -11.41
C ASP A 196 19.22 10.49 -12.31
N SER A 197 18.13 10.38 -13.06
CA SER A 197 17.91 9.31 -14.05
C SER A 197 18.90 9.29 -15.23
N LYS A 198 19.79 10.29 -15.35
CA LYS A 198 20.90 10.26 -16.30
C LYS A 198 22.18 9.69 -15.68
N GLY A 199 22.20 9.44 -14.37
CA GLY A 199 23.38 8.96 -13.65
C GLY A 199 24.34 10.07 -13.24
N ASP A 200 23.93 11.33 -13.37
CA ASP A 200 24.73 12.48 -12.95
C ASP A 200 24.37 12.86 -11.50
N GLU A 201 25.37 13.18 -10.68
CA GLU A 201 25.14 13.74 -9.35
C GLU A 201 24.57 15.16 -9.49
N ILE A 202 23.40 15.38 -8.88
CA ILE A 202 22.68 16.66 -9.01
C ILE A 202 22.41 17.33 -7.67
N GLY A 203 22.76 16.70 -6.56
CA GLY A 203 22.59 17.31 -5.24
C GLY A 203 23.30 16.57 -4.12
N GLU A 204 23.78 17.35 -3.16
CA GLU A 204 24.30 16.91 -1.88
C GLU A 204 23.32 17.35 -0.78
N VAL A 205 22.98 16.44 0.12
CA VAL A 205 22.13 16.72 1.28
C VAL A 205 22.87 16.37 2.57
N GLY A 206 23.09 17.38 3.40
CA GLY A 206 23.60 17.22 4.74
C GLY A 206 22.51 16.73 5.71
N LEU A 207 22.79 15.63 6.40
CA LEU A 207 22.06 15.04 7.50
C LEU A 207 22.75 15.37 8.82
N ALA A 208 22.01 15.54 9.91
CA ALA A 208 22.58 15.79 11.24
C ALA A 208 23.70 16.88 11.24
N ALA A 209 23.50 17.96 10.49
CA ALA A 209 24.56 18.92 10.19
C ALA A 209 25.26 19.46 11.46
N GLY A 210 26.59 19.43 11.46
CA GLY A 210 27.41 19.88 12.58
C GLY A 210 27.64 18.85 13.69
N THR A 211 27.22 17.60 13.49
CA THR A 211 27.49 16.49 14.41
C THR A 211 28.35 15.42 13.74
N TYR A 212 29.09 14.65 14.55
CA TYR A 212 29.73 13.43 14.05
C TYR A 212 28.69 12.33 13.98
N SER A 213 28.46 11.79 12.78
CA SER A 213 27.44 10.77 12.55
C SER A 213 28.03 9.57 11.82
N THR A 214 27.54 8.38 12.11
CA THR A 214 27.97 7.14 11.45
C THR A 214 26.74 6.42 10.89
N TYR A 215 26.80 6.00 9.63
CA TYR A 215 25.70 5.30 8.99
C TYR A 215 25.49 3.90 9.59
N ARG A 216 24.23 3.57 9.89
CA ARG A 216 23.83 2.28 10.46
C ARG A 216 23.48 1.29 9.35
N LYS A 217 24.48 0.54 8.89
CA LYS A 217 24.33 -0.42 7.79
C LYS A 217 23.29 -1.51 8.07
N GLU A 218 23.10 -1.89 9.33
CA GLU A 218 22.10 -2.85 9.78
C GLU A 218 20.65 -2.37 9.61
N ASP A 219 20.43 -1.05 9.52
CA ASP A 219 19.12 -0.45 9.27
C ASP A 219 18.88 -0.23 7.76
N GLY A 220 19.94 -0.11 6.97
CA GLY A 220 19.86 0.04 5.51
C GLY A 220 19.46 1.45 5.05
N ILE A 221 19.51 1.65 3.73
CA ILE A 221 19.00 2.83 3.04
C ILE A 221 17.92 2.40 2.05
N TYR A 222 16.77 3.08 2.07
CA TYR A 222 15.62 2.77 1.24
C TYR A 222 15.17 3.98 0.44
N LEU A 223 14.73 3.74 -0.80
CA LEU A 223 14.15 4.76 -1.67
C LEU A 223 12.83 4.24 -2.24
N MET A 224 11.74 4.89 -1.85
CA MET A 224 10.39 4.56 -2.34
C MET A 224 9.61 5.84 -2.58
N ASN A 225 8.97 5.98 -3.75
CA ASN A 225 8.17 7.16 -4.11
C ASN A 225 8.92 8.49 -3.89
N ASN A 226 10.19 8.55 -4.30
CA ASN A 226 11.11 9.69 -4.11
C ASN A 226 11.33 10.08 -2.63
N THR A 227 11.03 9.17 -1.70
CA THR A 227 11.28 9.32 -0.28
C THR A 227 12.42 8.41 0.13
N VAL A 228 13.48 9.01 0.67
CA VAL A 228 14.65 8.30 1.20
C VAL A 228 14.45 8.06 2.68
N SER A 229 14.70 6.84 3.15
CA SER A 229 14.73 6.50 4.57
C SER A 229 16.09 5.90 4.92
N LEU A 230 16.71 6.37 6.01
CA LEU A 230 17.92 5.76 6.60
C LEU A 230 18.11 6.20 8.05
N SER A 231 19.09 5.59 8.72
CA SER A 231 19.41 5.89 10.12
C SER A 231 20.90 6.18 10.33
N LEU A 232 21.21 7.13 11.21
CA LEU A 232 22.57 7.47 11.61
C LEU A 232 22.73 7.34 13.12
N ASP A 233 23.87 6.81 13.57
CA ASP A 233 24.37 6.99 14.93
C ASP A 233 24.96 8.39 15.07
N VAL A 234 24.30 9.27 15.81
CA VAL A 234 24.69 10.67 15.98
C VAL A 234 25.32 10.86 17.36
N LYS A 235 26.57 11.32 17.39
CA LYS A 235 27.24 11.69 18.65
C LYS A 235 26.80 13.09 19.08
N GLU A 236 26.00 13.15 20.14
CA GLU A 236 25.60 14.42 20.75
C GLU A 236 26.71 15.01 21.63
N ASN A 237 27.53 14.14 22.25
CA ASN A 237 28.72 14.51 23.01
C ASN A 237 29.72 13.34 23.07
N GLN A 238 30.74 13.42 23.92
CA GLN A 238 31.77 12.36 24.04
C GLN A 238 31.27 11.03 24.59
N GLU A 239 30.11 11.02 25.27
CA GLU A 239 29.58 9.86 26.00
C GLU A 239 28.24 9.36 25.46
N THR A 240 27.49 10.18 24.71
CA THR A 240 26.15 9.84 24.22
C THR A 240 26.09 9.80 22.71
N THR A 241 25.74 8.63 22.20
CA THR A 241 25.32 8.41 20.81
C THR A 241 23.83 8.11 20.82
N THR A 242 23.06 8.82 20.00
CA THR A 242 21.64 8.58 19.77
C THR A 242 21.42 8.17 18.32
N ILE A 243 20.42 7.33 18.07
CA ILE A 243 20.10 6.95 16.69
C ILE A 243 19.10 7.97 16.14
N HIS A 244 19.40 8.55 14.99
CA HIS A 244 18.52 9.47 14.29
C HIS A 244 17.98 8.80 13.03
N ASP A 245 16.66 8.70 12.94
CA ASP A 245 15.95 8.23 11.76
C ASP A 245 15.61 9.41 10.86
N PHE A 246 15.94 9.31 9.58
CA PHE A 246 15.70 10.34 8.58
C PHE A 246 14.74 9.84 7.52
N LYS A 247 13.76 10.69 7.17
CA LYS A 247 12.85 10.49 6.05
C LYS A 247 12.83 11.74 5.18
N LEU A 248 13.48 11.66 4.02
CA LEU A 248 13.65 12.79 3.11
C LEU A 248 12.76 12.61 1.89
N LYS A 249 11.75 13.47 1.74
CA LYS A 249 10.97 13.53 0.51
C LYS A 249 11.66 14.47 -0.47
N ILE A 250 12.18 13.92 -1.57
CA ILE A 250 12.86 14.66 -2.62
C ILE A 250 11.85 14.98 -3.73
N THR A 251 11.88 16.23 -4.19
CA THR A 251 11.00 16.73 -5.24
C THR A 251 11.79 17.58 -6.23
N LYS A 252 11.25 17.72 -7.45
CA LYS A 252 11.81 18.57 -8.49
C LYS A 252 10.69 19.43 -9.10
N PRO A 253 10.16 20.43 -8.38
CA PRO A 253 8.88 21.07 -8.72
C PRO A 253 8.88 21.79 -10.08
N ASP A 254 10.03 22.32 -10.50
CA ASP A 254 10.22 23.03 -11.77
C ASP A 254 10.93 22.17 -12.83
N GLY A 255 11.17 20.88 -12.53
CA GLY A 255 11.93 19.97 -13.38
C GLY A 255 13.44 20.25 -13.44
N ILE A 256 13.94 21.27 -12.72
CA ILE A 256 15.34 21.74 -12.77
C ILE A 256 16.01 21.63 -11.40
N HIS A 257 15.43 22.22 -10.36
CA HIS A 257 16.05 22.32 -9.04
C HIS A 257 15.52 21.26 -8.08
N LEU A 258 16.42 20.61 -7.35
CA LEU A 258 16.07 19.73 -6.26
C LEU A 258 15.55 20.52 -5.07
N GLN A 259 14.46 20.04 -4.49
CA GLN A 259 13.98 20.44 -3.18
C GLN A 259 13.78 19.19 -2.34
N TYR A 260 14.05 19.29 -1.05
CA TYR A 260 13.79 18.20 -0.12
C TYR A 260 13.13 18.71 1.14
N VAL A 261 12.26 17.87 1.70
CA VAL A 261 11.72 18.03 3.04
C VAL A 261 12.28 16.90 3.88
N ASN A 262 13.05 17.25 4.91
CA ASN A 262 13.61 16.30 5.86
C ASN A 262 12.72 16.22 7.09
N HIS A 263 12.23 15.02 7.39
CA HIS A 263 11.65 14.67 8.68
C HIS A 263 12.65 13.78 9.42
N SER A 264 13.14 14.26 10.57
CA SER A 264 14.01 13.47 11.44
C SER A 264 13.37 13.20 12.80
N SER A 265 13.64 12.02 13.34
CA SER A 265 13.24 11.63 14.70
C SER A 265 14.43 10.99 15.42
N ILE A 266 14.58 11.30 16.71
CA ILE A 266 15.56 10.64 17.56
C ILE A 266 14.90 9.36 18.07
N ARG A 267 15.53 8.22 17.80
CA ARG A 267 15.10 6.91 18.27
C ARG A 267 15.28 6.88 19.78
N THR A 268 14.17 6.89 20.49
CA THR A 268 14.14 6.57 21.92
C THR A 268 14.25 5.06 22.04
N ASP A 269 15.31 4.58 22.69
CA ASP A 269 15.67 3.16 22.74
C ASP A 269 14.50 2.23 23.09
N ALA A 270 13.92 1.61 22.07
CA ALA A 270 13.75 0.18 21.96
C ALA A 270 13.56 -0.11 20.46
N LYS A 271 14.51 -0.80 19.83
CA LYS A 271 14.21 -1.61 18.65
C LYS A 271 13.86 -2.97 19.22
N ILE A 272 12.78 -3.61 18.76
CA ILE A 272 12.55 -5.02 19.12
C ILE A 272 13.80 -5.79 18.72
N SER A 273 14.43 -6.50 19.68
CA SER A 273 15.55 -7.37 19.35
C SER A 273 15.08 -8.45 18.37
N TYR A 274 15.78 -8.55 17.24
CA TYR A 274 15.53 -9.54 16.20
C TYR A 274 16.81 -10.29 15.88
N ASP A 275 16.64 -11.47 15.30
CA ASP A 275 17.70 -12.33 14.80
C ASP A 275 17.23 -12.83 13.44
N ASN A 276 17.83 -12.38 12.35
CA ASN A 276 17.49 -12.82 10.99
C ASN A 276 18.28 -14.06 10.55
N GLU A 277 19.24 -14.54 11.35
CA GLU A 277 20.22 -15.55 10.96
C GLU A 277 19.95 -16.93 11.58
N GLN A 278 19.21 -16.99 12.70
CA GLN A 278 18.92 -18.26 13.37
C GLN A 278 18.20 -19.25 12.45
N ASP A 279 18.74 -20.45 12.26
CA ASP A 279 18.11 -21.49 11.44
C ASP A 279 16.84 -22.04 12.11
N LEU A 280 15.69 -21.94 11.43
CA LEU A 280 14.40 -22.42 11.91
C LEU A 280 14.39 -23.91 12.25
N ARG A 281 15.21 -24.71 11.55
CA ARG A 281 15.29 -26.16 11.76
C ARG A 281 15.78 -26.51 13.16
N LEU A 282 16.59 -25.62 13.76
CA LEU A 282 17.22 -25.78 15.07
C LEU A 282 16.37 -25.26 16.23
N LEU A 283 15.20 -24.70 15.96
CA LEU A 283 14.32 -24.21 17.02
C LEU A 283 13.77 -25.35 17.87
N GLU A 284 13.63 -25.07 19.17
CA GLU A 284 12.97 -25.98 20.11
C GLU A 284 11.48 -26.06 19.81
N GLU A 285 10.93 -27.27 19.81
CA GLU A 285 9.49 -27.49 19.63
C GLU A 285 8.70 -27.11 20.88
N LYS A 286 7.62 -26.36 20.68
CA LYS A 286 6.72 -25.88 21.73
C LYS A 286 5.31 -26.40 21.56
N GLU A 287 4.59 -26.52 22.68
CA GLU A 287 3.14 -26.71 22.65
C GLU A 287 2.47 -25.44 22.16
N PHE A 288 1.45 -25.56 21.29
CA PHE A 288 0.63 -24.43 20.92
C PHE A 288 -0.44 -24.21 22.01
N PRO A 289 -0.45 -23.04 22.68
CA PRO A 289 -1.40 -22.82 23.78
C PRO A 289 -2.85 -22.92 23.28
N SER A 290 -3.68 -23.69 23.99
CA SER A 290 -5.07 -23.92 23.57
C SER A 290 -5.94 -22.66 23.61
N ASP A 291 -5.54 -21.65 24.37
CA ASP A 291 -6.22 -20.35 24.47
C ASP A 291 -5.73 -19.32 23.45
N THR A 292 -4.92 -19.73 22.46
CA THR A 292 -4.29 -18.85 21.46
C THR A 292 -4.61 -19.20 20.02
N GLU A 293 -5.68 -19.94 19.76
CA GLU A 293 -6.11 -20.23 18.38
C GLU A 293 -6.26 -18.97 17.52
N TRP A 294 -6.73 -17.87 18.13
CA TRP A 294 -6.86 -16.57 17.48
C TRP A 294 -5.54 -15.94 17.00
N LEU A 295 -4.38 -16.44 17.43
CA LEU A 295 -3.09 -16.00 16.89
C LEU A 295 -2.92 -16.38 15.42
N THR A 296 -3.68 -17.33 14.89
CA THR A 296 -3.56 -17.81 13.50
C THR A 296 -4.53 -17.12 12.55
N TYR A 297 -5.23 -16.09 13.03
CA TYR A 297 -6.28 -15.43 12.26
C TYR A 297 -5.66 -14.46 11.24
N PRO A 298 -6.28 -14.35 10.04
CA PRO A 298 -5.79 -13.44 9.02
C PRO A 298 -6.02 -11.98 9.38
N PHE A 299 -5.26 -11.09 8.75
CA PHE A 299 -5.29 -9.64 8.97
C PHE A 299 -6.70 -9.06 9.03
N TYR A 300 -7.52 -9.31 8.00
CA TYR A 300 -8.86 -8.74 7.93
C TYR A 300 -9.74 -9.17 9.13
N VAL A 301 -9.62 -10.42 9.57
CA VAL A 301 -10.38 -10.95 10.71
C VAL A 301 -9.92 -10.31 12.02
N ASN A 302 -8.61 -10.15 12.22
CA ASN A 302 -8.08 -9.46 13.39
C ASN A 302 -8.61 -8.02 13.46
N GLY A 303 -8.64 -7.33 12.32
CA GLY A 303 -9.24 -6.00 12.17
C GLY A 303 -10.73 -5.96 12.53
N MET A 304 -11.53 -6.88 11.97
CA MET A 304 -12.97 -6.96 12.28
C MET A 304 -13.25 -7.21 13.77
N MET A 305 -12.40 -8.01 14.41
CA MET A 305 -12.55 -8.35 15.82
C MET A 305 -12.03 -7.26 16.77
N SER A 306 -11.40 -6.20 16.23
CA SER A 306 -10.78 -5.12 17.00
C SER A 306 -9.85 -5.65 18.10
N ARG A 307 -9.14 -6.74 17.81
CA ARG A 307 -8.24 -7.36 18.80
C ARG A 307 -6.95 -6.57 18.86
N VAL A 308 -6.58 -6.17 20.07
CA VAL A 308 -5.33 -5.46 20.34
C VAL A 308 -4.45 -6.42 21.13
N ILE A 309 -3.53 -7.09 20.44
CA ILE A 309 -2.53 -7.98 21.06
C ILE A 309 -1.16 -7.45 20.71
N THR A 310 -0.38 -7.13 21.74
CA THR A 310 0.98 -6.62 21.55
C THR A 310 1.98 -7.76 21.41
N LEU A 311 3.15 -7.49 20.82
CA LEU A 311 4.28 -8.43 20.81
C LEU A 311 4.62 -8.90 22.24
N LYS A 312 4.58 -7.99 23.20
CA LYS A 312 4.82 -8.31 24.61
C LYS A 312 3.82 -9.33 25.16
N ASP A 313 2.55 -9.24 24.77
CA ASP A 313 1.53 -10.20 25.19
C ASP A 313 1.74 -11.58 24.58
N VAL A 314 2.23 -11.64 23.34
CA VAL A 314 2.66 -12.90 22.70
C VAL A 314 3.86 -13.51 23.44
N LYS A 315 4.87 -12.69 23.77
CA LYS A 315 6.05 -13.14 24.54
C LYS A 315 5.70 -13.67 25.93
N LYS A 316 4.75 -13.04 26.64
CA LYS A 316 4.25 -13.55 27.94
C LYS A 316 3.65 -14.96 27.84
N LYS A 317 3.16 -15.35 26.67
CA LYS A 317 2.62 -16.69 26.39
C LYS A 317 3.71 -17.71 26.03
N GLY A 318 4.98 -17.33 26.08
CA GLY A 318 6.12 -18.18 25.74
C GLY A 318 6.32 -18.38 24.24
N LEU A 319 5.65 -17.56 23.42
CA LEU A 319 5.77 -17.50 21.96
C LEU A 319 6.63 -16.29 21.56
N ALA A 320 6.75 -16.04 20.26
CA ALA A 320 7.58 -15.02 19.66
C ALA A 320 9.06 -15.14 20.07
N THR A 321 9.60 -16.36 20.00
CA THR A 321 10.97 -16.67 20.44
C THR A 321 12.02 -16.06 19.52
N VAL A 322 11.81 -16.22 18.21
CA VAL A 322 12.64 -15.62 17.19
C VAL A 322 11.84 -14.52 16.55
N ILE A 323 12.38 -13.31 16.62
CA ILE A 323 11.83 -12.18 15.90
C ILE A 323 12.70 -11.96 14.67
N ARG A 324 12.06 -11.75 13.53
CA ARG A 324 12.65 -11.39 12.25
C ARG A 324 12.25 -9.96 11.90
N HIS A 325 13.07 -9.30 11.09
CA HIS A 325 12.80 -7.96 10.57
C HIS A 325 12.99 -7.91 9.06
N LYS A 326 11.98 -7.44 8.32
CA LYS A 326 12.00 -7.27 6.86
C LYS A 326 11.04 -6.16 6.44
N ASN A 327 11.50 -5.25 5.57
CA ASN A 327 10.68 -4.18 4.97
C ASN A 327 9.90 -3.33 5.99
N ASP A 328 10.55 -2.91 7.07
CA ASP A 328 9.96 -2.16 8.20
C ASP A 328 8.93 -2.93 9.05
N TYR A 329 8.77 -4.24 8.81
CA TYR A 329 7.91 -5.10 9.60
C TYR A 329 8.71 -6.08 10.44
N TYR A 330 8.17 -6.38 11.62
CA TYR A 330 8.62 -7.51 12.41
C TYR A 330 7.66 -8.65 12.22
N TYR A 331 8.18 -9.87 12.17
CA TYR A 331 7.38 -11.06 12.37
C TYR A 331 8.11 -12.00 13.32
N SER A 332 7.38 -12.86 13.99
CA SER A 332 7.98 -13.88 14.84
C SER A 332 7.71 -15.26 14.31
N VAL A 333 8.62 -16.18 14.63
CA VAL A 333 8.52 -17.58 14.27
C VAL A 333 8.80 -18.47 15.49
N ASP A 334 7.90 -19.43 15.70
CA ASP A 334 8.04 -20.49 16.69
C ASP A 334 7.83 -21.85 16.05
N LYS A 335 8.65 -22.83 16.42
CA LYS A 335 8.44 -24.22 16.03
C LYS A 335 7.45 -24.86 16.98
N ILE A 336 6.37 -25.38 16.43
CA ILE A 336 5.25 -25.97 17.15
C ILE A 336 5.26 -27.49 16.95
N LYS A 337 4.85 -28.23 17.99
CA LYS A 337 4.75 -29.69 17.93
C LYS A 337 3.99 -30.20 16.71
N GLY A 338 4.43 -31.34 16.21
CA GLY A 338 3.88 -31.96 15.00
C GLY A 338 4.46 -31.38 13.71
N GLY A 339 5.68 -30.82 13.77
CA GLY A 339 6.39 -30.28 12.61
C GLY A 339 5.79 -29.00 12.05
N LYS A 340 5.06 -28.23 12.87
CA LYS A 340 4.39 -26.99 12.46
C LYS A 340 5.22 -25.78 12.81
N TYR A 341 4.97 -24.66 12.15
CA TYR A 341 5.60 -23.38 12.44
C TYR A 341 4.55 -22.29 12.59
N LEU A 342 4.59 -21.54 13.69
CA LEU A 342 3.72 -20.40 13.91
C LEU A 342 4.44 -19.14 13.47
N PHE A 343 3.89 -18.46 12.46
CA PHE A 343 4.33 -17.15 12.00
C PHE A 343 3.34 -16.08 12.44
N LEU A 344 3.83 -14.96 12.97
CA LEU A 344 3.02 -13.85 13.45
C LEU A 344 3.60 -12.54 12.95
N LEU A 345 2.84 -11.75 12.19
CA LEU A 345 3.24 -10.44 11.66
C LEU A 345 2.84 -9.33 12.63
N TYR A 346 3.71 -8.35 12.83
CA TYR A 346 3.46 -7.21 13.71
C TYR A 346 3.56 -5.87 12.98
N GLY A 347 2.53 -5.03 13.17
CA GLY A 347 2.49 -3.65 12.72
C GLY A 347 2.68 -2.66 13.86
N GLN A 348 3.37 -1.56 13.60
CA GLN A 348 3.63 -0.50 14.57
C GLN A 348 2.42 0.45 14.68
N ILE A 349 1.97 0.74 15.91
CA ILE A 349 0.87 1.70 16.16
C ILE A 349 1.39 3.08 16.53
N ASN A 350 2.47 3.14 17.33
CA ASN A 350 3.03 4.37 17.87
C ASN A 350 4.53 4.45 17.57
N GLY A 351 5.02 5.63 17.21
CA GLY A 351 6.43 5.88 16.87
C GLY A 351 7.44 5.77 18.03
N GLN A 352 7.08 5.15 19.16
CA GLN A 352 7.93 5.02 20.35
C GLN A 352 8.79 3.73 20.35
N GLY A 353 8.48 2.76 19.49
CA GLY A 353 9.36 1.62 19.13
C GLY A 353 9.44 0.47 20.14
N ASN A 354 8.76 0.53 21.29
CA ASN A 354 8.83 -0.56 22.28
C ASN A 354 7.92 -1.75 21.91
N GLU A 355 8.07 -2.90 22.59
CA GLU A 355 7.26 -4.10 22.31
C GLU A 355 5.74 -3.91 22.55
N ASP A 356 5.34 -2.93 23.36
CA ASP A 356 3.93 -2.57 23.57
C ASP A 356 3.36 -1.78 22.35
N ASP A 357 4.22 -1.25 21.46
CA ASP A 357 3.83 -0.48 20.28
C ASP A 357 3.65 -1.31 19.01
N TYR A 358 3.85 -2.63 19.09
CA TYR A 358 3.71 -3.54 17.95
C TYR A 358 2.54 -4.48 18.14
N LEU A 359 1.50 -4.36 17.30
CA LEU A 359 0.33 -5.22 17.33
C LEU A 359 0.46 -6.36 16.36
N LEU A 360 -0.05 -7.51 16.79
CA LEU A 360 -0.33 -8.61 15.88
C LEU A 360 -1.31 -8.15 14.80
N GLU A 361 -0.87 -8.24 13.55
CA GLU A 361 -1.67 -7.94 12.38
C GLU A 361 -2.16 -9.23 11.73
N ASP A 362 -1.27 -10.16 11.44
CA ASP A 362 -1.57 -11.42 10.75
C ASP A 362 -0.91 -12.60 11.45
N GLY A 363 -1.47 -13.79 11.34
CA GLY A 363 -0.79 -14.99 11.80
C GLY A 363 -1.14 -16.26 11.04
N TYR A 364 -0.20 -17.20 11.03
CA TYR A 364 -0.27 -18.42 10.24
C TYR A 364 0.40 -19.60 10.94
N LEU A 365 -0.36 -20.64 11.22
CA LEU A 365 0.17 -21.91 11.71
C LEU A 365 0.43 -22.85 10.52
N TYR A 366 1.64 -22.75 9.98
CA TYR A 366 2.07 -23.51 8.83
C TYR A 366 2.33 -24.98 9.19
N SER A 367 1.80 -25.87 8.36
CA SER A 367 2.13 -27.30 8.31
C SER A 367 2.39 -27.83 6.89
N GLY A 368 2.23 -26.95 5.89
CA GLY A 368 2.35 -27.25 4.47
C GLY A 368 1.54 -26.27 3.62
N PHE A 369 1.94 -26.10 2.36
CA PHE A 369 1.13 -25.37 1.38
C PHE A 369 0.20 -26.33 0.64
N PRO A 370 -1.11 -26.02 0.55
CA PRO A 370 -2.02 -26.77 -0.31
C PRO A 370 -1.73 -26.53 -1.80
N ASP A 371 -2.09 -27.51 -2.65
CA ASP A 371 -2.09 -27.33 -4.10
C ASP A 371 -3.28 -26.45 -4.51
N LYS A 372 -2.98 -25.22 -4.94
CA LYS A 372 -3.97 -24.22 -5.36
C LYS A 372 -4.90 -24.71 -6.47
N SER A 373 -4.41 -25.56 -7.38
CA SER A 373 -5.21 -26.04 -8.52
C SER A 373 -6.43 -26.85 -8.08
N TYR A 374 -6.36 -27.52 -6.92
CA TYR A 374 -7.51 -28.18 -6.33
C TYR A 374 -8.62 -27.17 -5.98
N PHE A 375 -8.23 -26.04 -5.39
CA PHE A 375 -9.15 -25.03 -4.87
C PHE A 375 -9.79 -24.18 -5.99
N GLU A 376 -9.17 -24.10 -7.16
CA GLU A 376 -9.77 -23.51 -8.37
C GLU A 376 -11.02 -24.26 -8.84
N SER A 377 -11.18 -25.52 -8.42
CA SER A 377 -12.33 -26.37 -8.79
C SER A 377 -13.51 -26.31 -7.79
N ILE A 378 -13.42 -25.49 -6.74
CA ILE A 378 -14.46 -25.36 -5.70
C ILE A 378 -15.80 -24.93 -6.30
N LYS A 379 -16.88 -25.53 -5.78
CA LYS A 379 -18.26 -25.23 -6.16
C LYS A 379 -19.16 -25.16 -4.95
N LYS A 380 -20.20 -24.34 -5.05
CA LYS A 380 -21.27 -24.28 -4.03
C LYS A 380 -21.87 -25.67 -3.83
N GLY A 381 -22.05 -26.07 -2.58
CA GLY A 381 -22.54 -27.40 -2.19
C GLY A 381 -21.45 -28.44 -1.85
N MET A 382 -20.18 -28.19 -2.15
CA MET A 382 -19.08 -29.06 -1.69
C MET A 382 -19.03 -29.12 -0.16
N LYS A 383 -18.56 -30.24 0.40
CA LYS A 383 -18.55 -30.41 1.86
C LYS A 383 -17.30 -29.79 2.48
N LYS A 384 -17.48 -29.06 3.59
CA LYS A 384 -16.39 -28.48 4.39
C LYS A 384 -15.26 -29.48 4.70
N VAL A 385 -15.62 -30.71 5.05
CA VAL A 385 -14.65 -31.76 5.36
C VAL A 385 -13.76 -32.11 4.16
N GLU A 386 -14.28 -32.03 2.93
CA GLU A 386 -13.50 -32.27 1.71
C GLU A 386 -12.53 -31.12 1.44
N ILE A 387 -12.95 -29.88 1.72
CA ILE A 387 -12.11 -28.68 1.57
C ILE A 387 -10.97 -28.68 2.61
N LEU A 388 -11.31 -28.87 3.89
CA LEU A 388 -10.32 -28.86 4.98
C LEU A 388 -9.34 -30.03 4.89
N ALA A 389 -9.75 -31.18 4.36
CA ALA A 389 -8.84 -32.31 4.14
C ALA A 389 -7.74 -32.02 3.10
N LYS A 390 -7.84 -30.92 2.36
CA LYS A 390 -6.89 -30.55 1.29
C LYS A 390 -5.90 -29.48 1.73
N ASP A 391 -6.07 -28.95 2.93
CA ASP A 391 -5.17 -27.99 3.53
C ASP A 391 -5.06 -28.22 5.04
N PRO A 392 -3.97 -28.87 5.50
CA PRO A 392 -3.74 -29.13 6.91
C PRO A 392 -3.41 -27.86 7.72
N SER A 393 -3.09 -26.76 7.04
CA SER A 393 -2.78 -25.45 7.62
C SER A 393 -4.00 -24.52 7.63
N ALA A 394 -5.16 -24.98 7.13
CA ALA A 394 -6.36 -24.18 7.07
C ALA A 394 -6.82 -23.76 8.47
N VAL A 395 -7.17 -22.48 8.61
CA VAL A 395 -7.84 -21.99 9.83
C VAL A 395 -9.34 -21.93 9.58
N PHE A 396 -10.13 -22.61 10.42
CA PHE A 396 -11.59 -22.56 10.36
C PHE A 396 -12.13 -21.69 11.49
N LEU A 397 -12.79 -20.59 11.11
CA LEU A 397 -13.39 -19.65 12.04
C LEU A 397 -14.86 -19.95 12.20
N LYS A 398 -15.22 -20.53 13.34
CA LYS A 398 -16.59 -20.94 13.64
C LYS A 398 -17.57 -19.75 13.61
N ASP A 399 -17.16 -18.60 14.15
CA ASP A 399 -18.02 -17.42 14.24
C ASP A 399 -18.35 -16.80 12.87
N PHE A 400 -17.45 -16.98 11.90
CA PHE A 400 -17.62 -16.50 10.52
C PHE A 400 -18.11 -17.61 9.59
N THR A 401 -18.29 -18.83 10.10
CA THR A 401 -18.56 -20.04 9.32
C THR A 401 -17.68 -20.11 8.06
N SER A 402 -16.40 -19.76 8.19
CA SER A 402 -15.47 -19.59 7.07
C SER A 402 -14.14 -20.30 7.35
N SER A 403 -13.51 -20.84 6.33
CA SER A 403 -12.10 -21.28 6.39
C SER A 403 -11.21 -20.42 5.53
N PHE A 404 -9.95 -20.29 5.93
CA PHE A 404 -8.93 -19.55 5.20
C PHE A 404 -7.76 -20.47 4.87
N HIS A 405 -7.32 -20.38 3.62
CA HIS A 405 -6.30 -21.21 3.01
C HIS A 405 -5.23 -20.31 2.41
N ARG A 406 -3.95 -20.57 2.69
CA ARG A 406 -2.84 -19.74 2.18
C ARG A 406 -1.96 -20.56 1.24
N PHE A 407 -1.61 -19.98 0.10
CA PHE A 407 -0.86 -20.68 -0.94
C PHE A 407 0.59 -20.19 -1.06
N SER A 408 1.44 -20.97 -1.73
CA SER A 408 2.84 -20.62 -1.96
C SER A 408 3.04 -19.41 -2.87
N ASP A 409 2.03 -19.03 -3.64
CA ASP A 409 2.02 -17.78 -4.44
C ASP A 409 1.52 -16.57 -3.63
N GLN A 410 1.47 -16.70 -2.30
CA GLN A 410 1.04 -15.69 -1.32
C GLN A 410 -0.45 -15.32 -1.36
N THR A 411 -1.23 -15.90 -2.27
CA THR A 411 -2.67 -15.68 -2.29
C THR A 411 -3.37 -16.35 -1.10
N ILE A 412 -4.50 -15.78 -0.71
CA ILE A 412 -5.36 -16.29 0.36
C ILE A 412 -6.72 -16.63 -0.25
N LEU A 413 -7.26 -17.80 0.06
CA LEU A 413 -8.64 -18.16 -0.26
C LEU A 413 -9.47 -18.20 1.01
N ARG A 414 -10.61 -17.51 0.97
CA ARG A 414 -11.69 -17.67 1.94
C ARG A 414 -12.80 -18.54 1.35
N VAL A 415 -13.28 -19.49 2.14
CA VAL A 415 -14.42 -20.35 1.79
C VAL A 415 -15.48 -20.20 2.88
N GLU A 416 -16.69 -19.82 2.49
CA GLU A 416 -17.84 -19.68 3.38
C GLU A 416 -18.71 -20.94 3.37
N TYR A 417 -19.28 -21.28 4.53
CA TYR A 417 -20.12 -22.46 4.72
C TYR A 417 -21.48 -22.11 5.32
N ASN A 418 -22.50 -22.88 4.96
CA ASN A 418 -23.77 -22.87 5.68
C ASN A 418 -23.75 -23.77 6.93
N LEU A 419 -24.85 -23.77 7.69
CA LEU A 419 -25.04 -24.62 8.88
C LEU A 419 -25.03 -26.15 8.60
N ARG A 420 -25.04 -26.56 7.33
CA ARG A 420 -24.92 -27.97 6.89
C ARG A 420 -23.51 -28.31 6.43
N ASP A 421 -22.55 -27.44 6.71
CA ASP A 421 -21.15 -27.57 6.32
C ASP A 421 -20.97 -27.72 4.80
N GLU A 422 -21.77 -26.99 4.02
CA GLU A 422 -21.68 -26.91 2.56
C GLU A 422 -21.18 -25.54 2.14
N VAL A 423 -20.29 -25.50 1.15
CA VAL A 423 -19.77 -24.27 0.56
C VAL A 423 -20.92 -23.41 0.03
N THR A 424 -21.02 -22.17 0.50
CA THR A 424 -21.98 -21.17 0.03
C THR A 424 -21.35 -20.12 -0.86
N ASP A 425 -20.10 -19.77 -0.58
CA ASP A 425 -19.31 -18.82 -1.35
C ASP A 425 -17.82 -19.05 -1.15
N TYR A 426 -17.01 -18.46 -2.02
CA TYR A 426 -15.56 -18.50 -1.91
C TYR A 426 -14.93 -17.35 -2.70
N GLU A 427 -13.82 -16.83 -2.21
CA GLU A 427 -13.15 -15.66 -2.77
C GLU A 427 -11.64 -15.77 -2.57
N PHE A 428 -10.87 -15.45 -3.61
CA PHE A 428 -9.42 -15.31 -3.53
C PHE A 428 -9.06 -13.84 -3.27
N TYR A 429 -8.27 -13.60 -2.23
CA TYR A 429 -7.64 -12.32 -1.94
C TYR A 429 -6.21 -12.33 -2.49
N THR A 430 -5.88 -11.36 -3.34
CA THR A 430 -4.54 -11.17 -3.91
C THR A 430 -3.76 -10.04 -3.25
N ASP A 431 -4.45 -9.14 -2.54
CA ASP A 431 -3.86 -7.90 -1.98
C ASP A 431 -4.06 -7.81 -0.46
N GLU A 432 -4.36 -8.94 0.20
CA GLU A 432 -4.48 -8.98 1.66
C GLU A 432 -3.11 -9.15 2.31
N LYS A 433 -2.78 -8.24 3.21
CA LYS A 433 -1.54 -8.29 4.00
C LYS A 433 -1.36 -9.65 4.67
N SER A 434 -0.26 -10.32 4.35
CA SER A 434 0.01 -11.69 4.78
C SER A 434 1.42 -11.80 5.33
N VAL A 435 1.62 -12.54 6.42
CA VAL A 435 2.96 -12.81 6.95
C VAL A 435 3.89 -13.46 5.91
N LEU A 436 3.33 -14.15 4.91
CA LEU A 436 4.07 -14.78 3.82
C LEU A 436 4.85 -13.80 2.93
N GLU A 437 4.38 -12.56 2.79
CA GLU A 437 5.06 -11.50 2.02
C GLU A 437 6.36 -11.06 2.71
N TYR A 438 6.39 -11.18 4.04
CA TYR A 438 7.45 -10.69 4.91
C TYR A 438 8.46 -11.77 5.30
N LEU A 439 8.26 -13.03 4.89
CA LEU A 439 9.24 -14.08 5.17
C LEU A 439 10.59 -13.78 4.50
N SER A 440 11.68 -14.06 5.22
CA SER A 440 13.03 -14.03 4.65
C SER A 440 13.16 -15.12 3.58
N LEU A 441 14.14 -14.98 2.68
CA LEU A 441 14.38 -16.00 1.66
C LEU A 441 14.77 -17.33 2.31
N GLU A 442 15.57 -17.25 3.37
CA GLU A 442 16.05 -18.38 4.15
C GLU A 442 14.89 -19.13 4.81
N ASP A 443 13.97 -18.42 5.46
CA ASP A 443 12.78 -19.02 6.08
C ASP A 443 11.88 -19.64 5.00
N TRP A 444 11.76 -19.00 3.83
CA TRP A 444 11.01 -19.52 2.70
C TRP A 444 11.57 -20.84 2.17
N GLU A 445 12.89 -20.96 2.04
CA GLU A 445 13.54 -22.21 1.63
C GLU A 445 13.37 -23.31 2.69
N VAL A 446 13.39 -22.98 3.99
CA VAL A 446 13.07 -23.97 5.03
C VAL A 446 11.66 -24.52 4.83
N LEU A 447 10.68 -23.67 4.52
CA LEU A 447 9.30 -24.12 4.30
C LEU A 447 9.16 -25.09 3.12
N LYS A 448 9.93 -24.90 2.04
CA LYS A 448 9.93 -25.80 0.88
C LYS A 448 10.54 -27.17 1.19
N ASP A 449 11.52 -27.20 2.08
CA ASP A 449 12.26 -28.41 2.46
C ASP A 449 11.54 -29.27 3.51
N ILE A 450 10.47 -28.76 4.15
CA ILE A 450 9.69 -29.53 5.10
C ILE A 450 8.95 -30.64 4.36
N VAL A 451 9.58 -31.82 4.32
CA VAL A 451 8.98 -33.04 3.78
C VAL A 451 7.80 -33.43 4.67
N HIS A 452 6.60 -33.36 4.10
CA HIS A 452 5.38 -33.78 4.78
C HIS A 452 5.47 -35.27 5.14
N PRO A 453 5.10 -35.69 6.35
CA PRO A 453 4.87 -37.10 6.62
C PRO A 453 3.82 -37.60 5.61
N GLU A 454 4.18 -38.58 4.80
CA GLU A 454 3.24 -39.23 3.89
C GLU A 454 2.00 -39.67 4.68
N GLY A 455 0.82 -39.17 4.30
CA GLY A 455 -0.46 -39.65 4.83
C GLY A 455 -1.34 -38.61 5.54
N TYR A 456 -1.60 -37.47 4.91
CA TYR A 456 -2.81 -36.68 5.17
C TYR A 456 -3.70 -36.65 3.94
#